data_AF-A0AAJ0PUL7-F1
#
_entry.id   AF-A0AAJ0PUL7-F1
#
_cell.length_a   1.000
_cell.length_b   1.000
_cell.length_c   1.000
_cell.angle_alpha   90.00
_cell.angle_beta   90.00
_cell.angle_gamma   90.00
#
_symmetry.space_group_name_H-M   'P 1'
#
loop_
_entity.id
_entity.type
_entity.pdbx_description
1 polymer ?
#
loop_
_entity_poly.entity_id
_entity_poly.type
_entity_poly.pdbx_seq_one_letter_code
_entity_poly.pdbx_strand_id
1 'polypeptide(L)'
;MGLSDAPLLFNFEIESSEDLTYIPMIVRFNLDRFGLRISLEQWQMLPIEDRKLLARFPADEDVVIEPNFDHALFEMLRTHANVEPTWFQPDEHPAWRGVEMVPDALVAQSGLAGLPAPSAVQWATLTPFQRYVLAKLSRKPKLNHDFIPAMREFGLAAH
;
A
#
# COMPACT_ATOMS: atom_id res chain seq x y z
N MET A 1 -16.83 -5.00 -14.35
CA MET A 1 -17.12 -4.31 -13.07
C MET A 1 -15.98 -4.67 -12.14
N GLY A 2 -14.92 -3.89 -12.01
CA GLY A 2 -14.54 -2.73 -12.82
C GLY A 2 -13.39 -2.05 -12.08
N LEU A 3 -12.17 -2.24 -12.56
CA LEU A 3 -11.01 -1.45 -12.11
C LEU A 3 -11.41 0.03 -12.03
N SER A 4 -10.84 0.78 -11.07
CA SER A 4 -11.08 2.22 -11.00
C SER A 4 -10.70 2.90 -12.32
N ASP A 5 -11.26 4.07 -12.65
CA ASP A 5 -10.92 4.77 -13.90
C ASP A 5 -9.46 5.23 -13.93
N ALA A 6 -8.90 5.59 -12.77
CA ALA A 6 -7.53 6.04 -12.60
C ALA A 6 -6.80 5.24 -11.51
N PRO A 7 -5.46 5.19 -11.55
CA PRO A 7 -4.65 4.63 -10.47
C PRO A 7 -5.03 5.20 -9.10
N LEU A 8 -5.21 4.34 -8.11
CA LEU A 8 -5.55 4.71 -6.74
C LEU A 8 -4.26 5.07 -5.97
N LEU A 9 -3.76 6.27 -6.20
CA LEU A 9 -2.60 6.82 -5.51
C LEU A 9 -3.04 7.84 -4.46
N PHE A 10 -2.37 7.85 -3.31
CA PHE A 10 -2.45 8.98 -2.39
C PHE A 10 -1.68 10.18 -2.91
N ASN A 11 -2.09 11.40 -2.54
CA ASN A 11 -1.43 12.61 -3.02
C ASN A 11 0.04 12.67 -2.57
N PHE A 12 0.34 12.23 -1.35
CA PHE A 12 1.72 12.19 -0.87
C PHE A 12 2.63 11.27 -1.68
N GLU A 13 2.11 10.18 -2.25
CA GLU A 13 2.94 9.21 -2.96
C GLU A 13 3.08 9.50 -4.45
N ILE A 14 2.37 10.48 -5.01
CA ILE A 14 2.47 10.80 -6.44
C ILE A 14 3.92 11.11 -6.81
N GLU A 15 4.56 12.03 -6.08
CA GLU A 15 5.97 12.37 -6.30
C GLU A 15 6.90 11.19 -5.95
N SER A 16 6.65 10.52 -4.81
CA SER A 16 7.47 9.39 -4.34
C SER A 16 7.39 8.15 -5.24
N SER A 17 6.31 7.99 -6.00
CA SER A 17 6.13 6.89 -6.95
C SER A 17 6.90 7.10 -8.26
N GLU A 18 7.32 8.34 -8.55
CA GLU A 18 8.07 8.75 -9.75
C GLU A 18 7.47 8.14 -11.03
N ASP A 19 6.23 8.55 -11.38
CA ASP A 19 5.47 8.01 -12.52
C ASP A 19 5.37 6.48 -12.51
N LEU A 20 5.08 5.90 -11.33
CA LEU A 20 5.03 4.45 -11.10
C LEU A 20 6.36 3.72 -11.35
N THR A 21 7.50 4.42 -11.36
CA THR A 21 8.84 3.81 -11.35
C THR A 21 9.06 2.99 -10.06
N TYR A 22 8.48 3.46 -8.95
CA TYR A 22 8.40 2.71 -7.70
C TYR A 22 7.01 2.11 -7.50
N ILE A 23 6.96 0.97 -6.80
CA ILE A 23 5.70 0.26 -6.53
C ILE A 23 4.86 1.11 -5.55
N PRO A 24 3.68 1.62 -5.97
CA PRO A 24 2.81 2.44 -5.13
C PRO A 24 2.13 1.61 -4.04
N MET A 25 1.58 2.28 -3.02
CA MET A 25 0.98 1.63 -1.86
C MET A 25 -0.20 0.73 -2.23
N ILE A 26 -1.03 1.11 -3.20
CA ILE A 26 -2.16 0.28 -3.63
C ILE A 26 -1.72 -1.07 -4.22
N VAL A 27 -0.64 -1.06 -5.01
CA VAL A 27 -0.10 -2.29 -5.60
C VAL A 27 0.53 -3.15 -4.50
N ARG A 28 1.24 -2.54 -3.55
CA ARG A 28 1.78 -3.28 -2.39
C ARG A 28 0.68 -3.89 -1.53
N PHE A 29 -0.41 -3.15 -1.33
CA PHE A 29 -1.58 -3.63 -0.60
C PHE A 29 -2.17 -4.87 -1.27
N ASN A 30 -2.39 -4.81 -2.57
CA ASN A 30 -2.90 -5.96 -3.33
C ASN A 30 -1.90 -7.13 -3.34
N LEU A 31 -0.60 -6.87 -3.54
CA LEU A 31 0.45 -7.90 -3.41
C LEU A 31 0.39 -8.62 -2.06
N ASP A 32 0.32 -7.87 -0.96
CA ASP A 32 0.23 -8.46 0.38
C ASP A 32 -1.10 -9.20 0.61
N ARG A 33 -2.21 -8.68 0.09
CA ARG A 33 -3.54 -9.29 0.18
C ARG A 33 -3.60 -10.64 -0.53
N PHE A 34 -2.98 -10.75 -1.71
CA PHE A 34 -2.95 -11.98 -2.51
C PHE A 34 -1.75 -12.90 -2.16
N GLY A 35 -0.89 -12.52 -1.21
CA GLY A 35 0.29 -13.32 -0.86
C GLY A 35 1.32 -13.41 -1.97
N LEU A 36 1.44 -12.34 -2.77
CA LEU A 36 2.37 -12.24 -3.89
C LEU A 36 3.50 -11.27 -3.60
N ARG A 37 4.68 -11.60 -4.09
CA ARG A 37 5.87 -10.78 -3.92
C ARG A 37 6.65 -10.70 -5.22
N ILE A 38 6.99 -9.46 -5.58
CA ILE A 38 7.84 -9.13 -6.73
C ILE A 38 9.00 -8.25 -6.27
N SER A 39 10.11 -8.27 -6.99
CA SER A 39 11.20 -7.31 -6.81
C SER A 39 10.88 -5.97 -7.47
N LEU A 40 11.57 -4.91 -7.07
CA LEU A 40 11.45 -3.61 -7.74
C LEU A 40 11.90 -3.70 -9.21
N GLU A 41 12.91 -4.52 -9.50
CA GLU A 41 13.39 -4.75 -10.86
C GLU A 41 12.30 -5.40 -11.74
N GLN A 42 11.63 -6.44 -11.23
CA GLN A 42 10.50 -7.09 -11.92
C GLN A 42 9.36 -6.09 -12.20
N TRP A 43 9.04 -5.24 -11.23
CA TRP A 43 8.07 -4.17 -11.42
C TRP A 43 8.48 -3.17 -12.52
N GLN A 44 9.74 -2.75 -12.53
CA GLN A 44 10.27 -1.79 -13.48
C GLN A 44 10.40 -2.34 -14.91
N MET A 45 10.45 -3.67 -15.08
CA MET A 45 10.36 -4.32 -16.39
C MET A 45 8.97 -4.21 -17.02
N LEU A 46 7.92 -3.97 -16.22
CA LEU A 46 6.56 -3.84 -16.73
C LEU A 46 6.39 -2.51 -17.50
N PRO A 47 5.67 -2.53 -18.64
CA PRO A 47 5.23 -1.31 -19.30
C PRO A 47 4.44 -0.41 -18.35
N ILE A 48 4.50 0.90 -18.59
CA ILE A 48 3.80 1.87 -17.75
C ILE A 48 2.28 1.65 -17.73
N GLU A 49 1.70 1.17 -18.83
CA GLU A 49 0.26 0.89 -18.92
C GLU A 49 -0.16 -0.30 -18.05
N ASP A 50 0.67 -1.34 -17.95
CA ASP A 50 0.47 -2.47 -17.04
C ASP A 50 0.58 -2.04 -15.59
N ARG A 51 1.58 -1.21 -15.27
CA ARG A 51 1.75 -0.62 -13.95
C ARG A 51 0.53 0.23 -13.53
N LYS A 52 0.00 1.03 -14.46
CA LYS A 52 -1.24 1.79 -14.24
C LYS A 52 -2.43 0.86 -14.02
N LEU A 53 -2.55 -0.22 -14.80
CA LEU A 53 -3.64 -1.18 -14.65
C LEU A 53 -3.61 -1.84 -13.26
N LEU A 54 -2.44 -2.30 -12.82
CA LEU A 54 -2.24 -2.90 -11.50
C LEU A 54 -2.55 -1.90 -10.36
N ALA A 55 -2.30 -0.60 -10.57
CA ALA A 55 -2.64 0.45 -9.62
C ALA A 55 -4.13 0.85 -9.62
N ARG A 56 -4.95 0.34 -10.55
CA ARG A 56 -6.41 0.56 -10.60
C ARG A 56 -7.22 -0.51 -9.86
N PHE A 57 -6.55 -1.50 -9.27
CA PHE A 57 -7.21 -2.52 -8.48
C PHE A 57 -7.71 -1.93 -7.15
N PRO A 58 -8.97 -2.22 -6.75
CA PRO A 58 -9.57 -1.61 -5.58
C PRO A 58 -8.87 -2.03 -4.28
N ALA A 59 -8.94 -1.17 -3.27
CA ALA A 59 -8.42 -1.45 -1.94
C ALA A 59 -9.45 -2.12 -1.01
N ASP A 60 -10.68 -2.36 -1.47
CA ASP A 60 -11.78 -2.86 -0.64
C ASP A 60 -11.74 -4.38 -0.46
N GLU A 61 -11.80 -4.82 0.80
CA GLU A 61 -11.85 -6.23 1.19
C GLU A 61 -13.23 -6.87 0.91
N ASP A 62 -14.32 -6.09 0.99
CA ASP A 62 -15.72 -6.55 0.94
C ASP A 62 -16.24 -6.92 -0.46
N VAL A 63 -15.42 -6.71 -1.47
CA VAL A 63 -15.85 -6.87 -2.85
C VAL A 63 -15.70 -8.36 -3.22
N VAL A 64 -16.85 -9.07 -3.29
CA VAL A 64 -17.04 -10.38 -3.95
C VAL A 64 -16.90 -10.25 -5.48
N ILE A 65 -15.94 -9.47 -5.92
CA ILE A 65 -15.47 -9.43 -7.29
C ILE A 65 -14.14 -10.15 -7.20
N GLU A 66 -13.90 -11.09 -8.10
CA GLU A 66 -12.56 -11.59 -8.37
C GLU A 66 -11.94 -10.67 -9.43
N PRO A 67 -11.38 -9.48 -9.09
CA PRO A 67 -10.40 -8.93 -9.98
C PRO A 67 -9.18 -9.81 -9.79
N ASN A 68 -8.88 -10.63 -10.81
CA ASN A 68 -7.75 -11.55 -10.84
C ASN A 68 -6.42 -10.77 -10.86
N PHE A 69 -6.10 -10.06 -9.77
CA PHE A 69 -4.87 -9.28 -9.63
C PHE A 69 -3.66 -10.19 -9.78
N ASP A 70 -3.74 -11.37 -9.17
CA ASP A 70 -2.79 -12.46 -9.32
C ASP A 70 -2.65 -12.85 -10.79
N HIS A 71 -3.73 -13.22 -11.47
CA HIS A 71 -3.67 -13.62 -12.88
C HIS A 71 -3.12 -12.51 -13.78
N ALA A 72 -3.56 -11.26 -13.60
CA ALA A 72 -3.07 -10.11 -14.34
C ALA A 72 -1.57 -9.92 -14.12
N LEU A 73 -1.11 -9.96 -12.86
CA LEU A 73 0.30 -9.84 -12.51
C LEU A 73 1.14 -10.98 -13.12
N PHE A 74 0.65 -12.22 -13.03
CA PHE A 74 1.32 -13.39 -13.62
C PHE A 74 1.45 -13.26 -15.14
N GLU A 75 0.35 -12.95 -15.84
CA GLU A 75 0.35 -12.79 -17.30
C GLU A 75 1.28 -11.65 -17.74
N MET A 76 1.26 -10.51 -17.05
CA MET A 76 2.12 -9.35 -17.35
C MET A 76 3.60 -9.68 -17.14
N LEU A 77 3.96 -10.27 -16.00
CA LEU A 77 5.37 -10.63 -15.71
C LEU A 77 5.89 -11.70 -16.67
N ARG A 78 5.06 -12.69 -17.00
CA ARG A 78 5.41 -13.71 -17.97
C ARG A 78 5.62 -13.12 -19.36
N THR A 79 4.73 -12.22 -19.78
CA THR A 79 4.77 -11.59 -21.11
C THR A 79 5.97 -10.65 -21.26
N HIS A 80 6.25 -9.82 -20.26
CA HIS A 80 7.23 -8.73 -20.38
C HIS A 80 8.61 -9.05 -19.82
N ALA A 81 8.69 -9.93 -18.83
CA ALA A 81 9.93 -10.23 -18.13
C ALA A 81 10.32 -11.72 -18.17
N ASN A 82 9.44 -12.61 -18.67
CA ASN A 82 9.63 -14.06 -18.64
C ASN A 82 10.00 -14.58 -17.23
N VAL A 83 9.36 -13.98 -16.22
CA VAL A 83 9.50 -14.31 -14.80
C VAL A 83 8.11 -14.46 -14.18
N GLU A 84 8.07 -15.03 -12.98
CA GLU A 84 6.85 -15.19 -12.20
C GLU A 84 6.99 -14.48 -10.84
N PRO A 85 5.88 -13.97 -10.28
CA PRO A 85 5.87 -13.49 -8.91
C PRO A 85 6.06 -14.67 -7.94
N THR A 86 6.63 -14.37 -6.78
CA THR A 86 6.81 -15.37 -5.72
C THR A 86 5.64 -15.37 -4.75
N TRP A 87 5.17 -16.56 -4.37
CA TRP A 87 4.19 -16.69 -3.30
C TRP A 87 4.87 -16.53 -1.94
N PHE A 88 4.18 -15.88 -1.02
CA PHE A 88 4.53 -15.85 0.39
C PHE A 88 3.26 -15.99 1.22
N GLN A 89 3.42 -16.42 2.48
CA GLN A 89 2.31 -16.46 3.42
C GLN A 89 2.21 -15.10 4.11
N PRO A 90 1.12 -14.33 3.89
CA PRO A 90 0.89 -13.10 4.63
C PRO A 90 0.71 -13.39 6.12
N ASP A 91 0.98 -12.40 6.95
CA ASP A 91 0.54 -12.43 8.34
C ASP A 91 -0.99 -12.52 8.37
N GLU A 92 -1.55 -13.47 9.11
CA GLU A 92 -2.99 -13.65 9.24
C GLU A 92 -3.63 -12.50 10.02
N HIS A 93 -2.89 -11.92 10.98
CA HIS A 93 -3.37 -10.89 11.89
C HIS A 93 -2.40 -9.70 11.93
N PRO A 94 -2.16 -9.03 10.80
CA PRO A 94 -1.23 -7.93 10.76
C PRO A 94 -1.75 -6.78 11.65
N ALA A 95 -0.84 -6.11 12.34
CA ALA A 95 -1.18 -5.08 13.33
C ALA A 95 -2.10 -3.96 12.78
N TRP A 96 -2.11 -3.73 11.47
CA TRP A 96 -2.97 -2.71 10.85
C TRP A 96 -4.46 -3.11 10.74
N ARG A 97 -4.80 -4.40 10.87
CA ARG A 97 -6.19 -4.87 10.87
C ARG A 97 -6.89 -4.59 12.19
N GLY A 98 -6.16 -4.62 13.31
CA GLY A 98 -6.71 -4.28 14.61
C GLY A 98 -7.08 -2.79 14.68
N VAL A 99 -8.30 -2.48 15.10
CA VAL A 99 -8.78 -1.09 15.26
C VAL A 99 -8.76 -0.61 16.70
N GLU A 100 -8.60 -1.53 17.65
CA GLU A 100 -8.66 -1.23 19.10
C GLU A 100 -7.40 -0.55 19.62
N MET A 101 -6.24 -0.83 18.99
CA MET A 101 -4.95 -0.32 19.43
C MET A 101 -4.13 0.17 18.24
N VAL A 102 -3.42 1.27 18.47
CA VAL A 102 -2.47 1.83 17.51
C VAL A 102 -1.17 1.02 17.55
N PRO A 103 -0.62 0.57 16.40
CA PRO A 103 0.62 -0.20 16.40
C PRO A 103 1.79 0.58 17.01
N ASP A 104 2.62 -0.07 17.83
CA ASP A 104 3.80 0.56 18.47
C ASP A 104 4.76 1.20 17.45
N ALA A 105 4.91 0.59 16.28
CA ALA A 105 5.70 1.14 15.19
C ALA A 105 5.20 2.51 14.73
N LEU A 106 3.86 2.69 14.68
CA LEU A 106 3.23 3.96 14.31
C LEU A 106 3.42 5.02 15.40
N VAL A 107 3.35 4.61 16.68
CA VAL A 107 3.67 5.49 17.82
C VAL A 107 5.13 5.95 17.74
N ALA A 108 6.06 5.02 17.49
CA ALA A 108 7.48 5.32 17.36
C ALA A 108 7.77 6.27 16.19
N GLN A 109 7.13 6.07 15.03
CA GLN A 109 7.27 7.00 13.91
C GLN A 109 6.71 8.38 14.19
N SER A 110 5.56 8.46 14.88
CA SER A 110 4.99 9.74 15.29
C SER A 110 6.00 10.51 16.16
N GLY A 111 6.67 9.80 17.08
CA GLY A 111 7.77 10.37 17.87
C GLY A 111 8.95 10.86 17.02
N LEU A 112 9.42 10.07 16.04
CA LEU A 112 10.49 10.48 15.12
C LEU A 112 10.11 11.68 14.24
N ALA A 113 8.83 11.81 13.92
CA ALA A 113 8.27 12.91 13.15
C ALA A 113 8.00 14.18 13.98
N GLY A 114 8.10 14.09 15.32
CA GLY A 114 7.70 15.18 16.22
C GLY A 114 6.18 15.44 16.21
N LEU A 115 5.37 14.43 15.85
CA LEU A 115 3.92 14.50 15.80
C LEU A 115 3.31 13.74 16.98
N PRO A 116 2.11 14.14 17.46
CA PRO A 116 1.36 13.30 18.38
C PRO A 116 0.98 11.98 17.69
N ALA A 117 1.09 10.87 18.41
CA ALA A 117 0.58 9.60 17.93
C ALA A 117 -0.96 9.65 17.80
N PRO A 118 -1.55 8.98 16.80
CA PRO A 118 -3.00 8.88 16.68
C PRO A 118 -3.62 8.29 17.96
N SER A 119 -4.81 8.74 18.32
CA SER A 119 -5.63 8.04 19.31
C SER A 119 -6.24 6.77 18.71
N ALA A 120 -6.63 5.80 19.56
CA ALA A 120 -7.35 4.61 19.11
C ALA A 120 -8.65 4.96 18.35
N VAL A 121 -9.34 6.03 18.75
CA VAL A 121 -10.54 6.52 18.06
C VAL A 121 -10.21 6.99 16.64
N GLN A 122 -9.19 7.83 16.47
CA GLN A 122 -8.75 8.27 15.15
C GLN A 122 -8.32 7.08 14.28
N TRP A 123 -7.55 6.15 14.86
CA TRP A 123 -7.12 4.94 14.17
C TRP A 123 -8.28 4.06 13.69
N ALA A 124 -9.32 3.90 14.51
CA ALA A 124 -10.52 3.15 14.16
C ALA A 124 -11.33 3.81 13.03
N THR A 125 -11.27 5.15 12.87
CA THR A 125 -11.96 5.86 11.79
C THR A 125 -11.31 5.73 10.42
N LEU A 126 -10.05 5.31 10.36
CA LEU A 126 -9.32 5.14 9.10
C LEU A 126 -9.89 3.97 8.28
N THR A 127 -9.72 4.01 6.96
CA THR A 127 -10.01 2.85 6.13
C THR A 127 -8.95 1.75 6.33
N PRO A 128 -9.25 0.47 6.02
CA PRO A 128 -8.25 -0.61 6.05
C PRO A 128 -6.97 -0.26 5.26
N PHE A 129 -7.14 0.36 4.09
CA PHE A 129 -6.02 0.77 3.24
C PHE A 129 -5.17 1.88 3.87
N GLN A 130 -5.78 2.90 4.48
CA GLN A 130 -5.06 3.95 5.21
C GLN A 130 -4.26 3.39 6.38
N ARG A 131 -4.86 2.47 7.17
CA ARG A 131 -4.15 1.78 8.27
C ARG A 131 -2.97 0.97 7.75
N TYR A 132 -3.15 0.23 6.66
CA TYR A 132 -2.08 -0.53 6.00
C TYR A 132 -0.92 0.38 5.60
N VAL A 133 -1.20 1.52 4.97
CA VAL A 133 -0.19 2.48 4.54
C VAL A 133 0.59 3.01 5.75
N LEU A 134 -0.08 3.49 6.79
CA LEU A 134 0.61 4.00 7.98
C LEU A 134 1.49 2.93 8.63
N ALA A 135 1.02 1.68 8.72
CA ALA A 135 1.83 0.59 9.25
C ALA A 135 3.06 0.29 8.37
N LYS A 136 2.93 0.34 7.04
CA LYS A 136 4.06 0.18 6.11
C LYS A 136 5.07 1.30 6.21
N LEU A 137 4.62 2.55 6.26
CA LEU A 137 5.48 3.72 6.42
C LEU A 137 6.23 3.67 7.76
N SER A 138 5.62 3.04 8.77
CA SER A 138 6.16 2.95 10.13
C SER A 138 7.09 1.78 10.40
N ARG A 139 7.30 0.88 9.42
CA ARG A 139 8.03 -0.37 9.63
C ARG A 139 9.52 -0.19 9.99
N LYS A 140 10.16 0.89 9.53
CA LYS A 140 11.60 1.11 9.74
C LYS A 140 11.83 2.02 10.95
N PRO A 141 12.95 1.86 11.69
CA PRO A 141 13.29 2.71 12.84
C PRO A 141 13.86 4.09 12.45
N LYS A 142 13.73 4.50 11.18
CA LYS A 142 14.14 5.81 10.65
C LYS A 142 12.91 6.52 10.12
N LEU A 143 12.83 7.84 10.27
CA LEU A 143 11.74 8.64 9.72
C LEU A 143 11.58 8.37 8.22
N ASN A 144 10.37 7.98 7.84
CA ASN A 144 9.97 7.84 6.45
C ASN A 144 9.51 9.20 5.92
N HIS A 145 9.99 9.61 4.75
CA HIS A 145 9.70 10.93 4.19
C HIS A 145 8.21 11.10 3.84
N ASP A 146 7.52 10.02 3.50
CA ASP A 146 6.08 10.01 3.21
C ASP A 146 5.21 9.99 4.47
N PHE A 147 5.79 9.78 5.66
CA PHE A 147 5.02 9.60 6.89
C PHE A 147 4.25 10.85 7.31
N ILE A 148 4.92 12.01 7.37
CA ILE A 148 4.29 13.29 7.75
C ILE A 148 3.21 13.70 6.73
N PRO A 149 3.47 13.66 5.41
CA PRO A 149 2.44 13.87 4.39
C PRO A 149 1.23 12.93 4.55
N ALA A 150 1.45 11.63 4.78
CA ALA A 150 0.36 10.67 4.97
C ALA A 150 -0.48 10.98 6.22
N MET A 151 0.16 11.31 7.34
CA MET A 151 -0.53 11.71 8.57
C MET A 151 -1.43 12.93 8.35
N ARG A 152 -1.00 13.91 7.54
CA ARG A 152 -1.81 15.08 7.17
C ARG A 152 -2.95 14.72 6.24
N GLU A 153 -2.65 13.97 5.18
CA GLU A 153 -3.66 13.54 4.19
C GLU A 153 -4.77 12.69 4.82
N PHE A 154 -4.44 11.92 5.86
CA PHE A 154 -5.41 11.10 6.60
C PHE A 154 -6.10 11.84 7.76
N GLY A 155 -5.85 13.15 7.91
CA GLY A 155 -6.49 13.98 8.94
C GLY A 155 -6.02 13.70 10.37
N LEU A 156 -4.83 13.10 10.54
CA LEU A 156 -4.24 12.75 11.84
C LEU A 156 -3.26 13.81 12.36
N ALA A 157 -2.78 14.69 11.48
CA ALA A 157 -1.91 15.80 11.82
C ALA A 157 -2.41 17.09 11.16
N ALA A 158 -2.13 18.23 11.81
CA ALA A 158 -2.44 19.53 11.22
C ALA A 158 -1.59 19.78 9.96
N HIS A 159 -2.19 20.48 8.99
CA HIS A 159 -1.50 20.97 7.79
C HIS A 159 -0.38 21.95 8.17
#